data_AF-A0A897N2J8-F1
#
_entry.id   AF-A0A897N2J8-F1
#
_cell.length_a   1.000
_cell.length_b   1.000
_cell.length_c   1.000
_cell.angle_alpha   90.00
_cell.angle_beta   90.00
_cell.angle_gamma   90.00
#
_symmetry.space_group_name_H-M   'P 1'
#
loop_
_entity.id
_entity.type
_entity.pdbx_description
1 polymer ?
#
loop_
_entity_poly.entity_id
_entity_poly.type
_entity_poly.pdbx_seq_one_letter_code
_entity_poly.pdbx_strand_id
1 'polypeptide(L)'
;MESAEPPSEDIDSEFEPLETTGTTERPLFRGTHHYDRATVERTYYVEDGILNVETVYIDGGTEVTTVTESWLLDGDRLRHTGEPLARFCRNHHFEAPATDVRFCLDTAAEATDPLPETDVESTFQPATAVTVEEGAALRYEGTHCAGEARVERSFFVNDTDACLRVRTTYFWGDERLGSLERRRELLEDGFVAATGEPVEAFCRRTHLVDPESDVRYCARLGTAGTEPDDGRDAEL
;
A
#
# COMPACT_ATOMS: atom_id res chain seq x y z
N MET A 1 4.90 11.15 -22.37
CA MET A 1 5.26 12.43 -21.72
C MET A 1 5.36 12.10 -20.25
N GLU A 2 6.53 12.25 -19.63
CA GLU A 2 6.62 12.17 -18.17
C GLU A 2 5.64 13.21 -17.61
N SER A 3 4.68 12.76 -16.80
CA SER A 3 3.80 13.67 -16.08
C SER A 3 4.66 14.37 -15.04
N ALA A 4 4.96 15.65 -15.26
CA ALA A 4 5.70 16.44 -14.28
C ALA A 4 4.88 16.49 -12.98
N GLU A 5 5.55 16.30 -11.84
CA GLU A 5 4.91 16.35 -10.53
C GLU A 5 4.19 17.70 -10.36
N PRO A 6 2.89 17.71 -9.99
CA PRO A 6 2.15 18.95 -9.84
C PRO A 6 2.78 19.80 -8.73
N PRO A 7 2.99 21.10 -8.94
CA PRO A 7 3.56 21.96 -7.91
C PRO A 7 2.59 22.04 -6.72
N SER A 8 3.09 21.81 -5.50
CA SER A 8 2.25 21.74 -4.30
C SER A 8 1.44 23.01 -4.02
N GLU A 9 1.86 24.16 -4.55
CA GLU A 9 1.14 25.43 -4.39
C GLU A 9 -0.15 25.52 -5.21
N ASP A 10 -0.29 24.69 -6.25
CA ASP A 10 -1.49 24.61 -7.09
C ASP A 10 -2.50 23.57 -6.57
N ILE A 11 -2.16 22.84 -5.51
CA ILE A 11 -3.01 21.80 -4.91
C ILE A 11 -3.82 22.43 -3.78
N ASP A 12 -5.13 22.50 -3.96
CA ASP A 12 -6.03 22.96 -2.92
C ASP A 12 -6.16 21.88 -1.85
N SER A 13 -5.84 22.22 -0.60
CA SER A 13 -5.75 21.26 0.49
C SER A 13 -6.51 21.74 1.72
N GLU A 14 -7.49 20.95 2.15
CA GLU A 14 -8.33 21.25 3.30
C GLU A 14 -8.20 20.15 4.35
N PHE A 15 -8.23 20.52 5.63
CA PHE A 15 -8.21 19.57 6.74
C PHE A 15 -9.06 20.10 7.89
N GLU A 16 -10.01 19.28 8.34
CA GLU A 16 -10.95 19.65 9.39
C GLU A 16 -11.14 18.56 10.45
N PRO A 17 -11.31 18.94 11.73
CA PRO A 17 -11.84 18.04 12.74
C PRO A 17 -13.34 17.83 12.53
N LEU A 18 -13.81 16.60 12.74
CA LEU A 18 -15.23 16.26 12.66
C LEU A 18 -15.85 16.26 14.06
N GLU A 19 -17.04 16.85 14.19
CA GLU A 19 -17.74 16.88 15.47
C GLU A 19 -18.21 15.47 15.89
N THR A 20 -17.68 14.97 17.01
CA THR A 20 -17.96 13.64 17.54
C THR A 20 -19.27 13.60 18.33
N THR A 21 -20.39 13.31 17.67
CA THR A 21 -21.70 13.13 18.35
C THR A 21 -21.96 11.69 18.82
N GLY A 22 -21.09 11.12 19.66
CA GLY A 22 -21.51 10.05 20.59
C GLY A 22 -21.50 8.58 20.17
N THR A 23 -20.53 8.11 19.37
CA THR A 23 -20.09 6.68 19.35
C THR A 23 -18.57 6.60 19.14
N THR A 24 -17.95 5.48 19.54
CA THR A 24 -16.50 5.22 19.53
C THR A 24 -15.89 4.98 18.15
N GLU A 25 -16.68 4.52 17.18
CA GLU A 25 -16.27 4.30 15.78
C GLU A 25 -16.72 5.48 14.91
N ARG A 26 -16.03 6.61 15.00
CA ARG A 26 -16.36 7.78 14.17
C ARG A 26 -15.12 8.40 13.56
N PRO A 27 -15.24 8.92 12.33
CA PRO A 27 -14.18 9.71 11.76
C PRO A 27 -13.94 10.93 12.64
N LEU A 28 -12.68 11.13 13.00
CA LEU A 28 -12.18 12.20 13.86
C LEU A 28 -11.76 13.41 13.04
N PHE A 29 -11.18 13.17 11.88
CA PHE A 29 -10.71 14.20 10.97
C PHE A 29 -10.99 13.79 9.53
N ARG A 30 -11.14 14.79 8.68
CA ARG A 30 -11.15 14.61 7.23
C ARG A 30 -10.17 15.60 6.61
N GLY A 31 -9.50 15.19 5.55
CA GLY A 31 -8.78 16.10 4.69
C GLY A 31 -9.02 15.78 3.23
N THR A 32 -8.79 16.77 2.37
CA THR A 32 -8.93 16.64 0.93
C THR A 32 -7.78 17.34 0.22
N HIS A 33 -7.24 16.72 -0.83
CA HIS A 33 -6.41 17.39 -1.82
C HIS A 33 -7.15 17.42 -3.15
N HIS A 34 -7.15 18.57 -3.81
CA HIS A 34 -7.78 18.74 -5.11
C HIS A 34 -6.83 19.42 -6.09
N TYR A 35 -6.70 18.83 -7.27
CA TYR A 35 -5.91 19.37 -8.37
C TYR A 35 -6.47 18.90 -9.71
N ASP A 36 -6.89 19.84 -10.55
CA ASP A 36 -7.55 19.58 -11.84
C ASP A 36 -8.73 18.59 -11.69
N ARG A 37 -8.63 17.39 -12.26
CA ARG A 37 -9.65 16.34 -12.14
C ARG A 37 -9.41 15.35 -10.99
N ALA A 38 -8.26 15.43 -10.33
CA ALA A 38 -7.89 14.54 -9.23
C ALA A 38 -8.41 15.08 -7.90
N THR A 39 -9.03 14.21 -7.12
CA THR A 39 -9.45 14.46 -5.73
C THR A 39 -8.97 13.32 -4.86
N VAL A 40 -8.29 13.64 -3.77
CA VAL A 40 -7.81 12.68 -2.78
C VAL A 40 -8.52 12.99 -1.48
N GLU A 41 -9.41 12.10 -1.05
CA GLU A 41 -10.16 12.25 0.20
C GLU A 41 -9.54 11.35 1.26
N ARG A 42 -9.24 11.91 2.43
CA ARG A 42 -8.62 11.16 3.53
C ARG A 42 -9.49 11.25 4.78
N THR A 43 -9.86 10.10 5.33
CA THR A 43 -10.68 9.96 6.53
C THR A 43 -9.89 9.29 7.62
N TYR A 44 -9.79 9.95 8.78
CA TYR A 44 -9.06 9.47 9.96
C TYR A 44 -10.06 8.99 11.00
N TYR A 45 -10.00 7.74 11.45
CA TYR A 45 -10.88 7.20 12.47
C TYR A 45 -10.14 6.26 13.43
N VAL A 46 -10.67 6.09 14.63
CA VAL A 46 -10.08 5.19 15.63
C VAL A 46 -11.01 4.00 15.86
N GLU A 47 -10.42 2.81 15.85
CA GLU A 47 -11.09 1.54 16.11
C GLU A 47 -10.15 0.67 16.96
N ASP A 48 -10.63 0.16 18.09
CA ASP A 48 -9.87 -0.74 18.98
C ASP A 48 -8.45 -0.26 19.35
N GLY A 49 -8.27 1.05 19.55
CA GLY A 49 -6.96 1.64 19.89
C GLY A 49 -6.00 1.74 18.71
N ILE A 50 -6.51 1.63 17.49
CA ILE A 50 -5.78 1.78 16.23
C ILE A 50 -6.36 3.01 15.52
N LEU A 51 -5.49 3.95 15.12
CA LEU A 51 -5.83 4.98 14.15
C LEU A 51 -5.79 4.35 12.76
N ASN A 52 -6.91 4.35 12.06
CA ASN A 52 -7.00 4.01 10.65
C ASN A 52 -7.16 5.29 9.82
N VAL A 53 -6.49 5.31 8.67
CA VAL A 53 -6.53 6.40 7.71
C VAL A 53 -6.90 5.80 6.37
N GLU A 54 -8.14 6.01 5.95
CA GLU A 54 -8.64 5.61 4.65
C GLU A 54 -8.45 6.77 3.67
N THR A 55 -7.74 6.52 2.57
CA THR A 55 -7.47 7.49 1.51
C THR A 55 -8.13 7.00 0.22
N VAL A 56 -9.15 7.71 -0.23
CA VAL A 56 -9.88 7.45 -1.47
C VAL A 56 -9.31 8.36 -2.57
N TYR A 57 -8.86 7.76 -3.67
CA TYR A 57 -8.32 8.46 -4.83
C TYR A 57 -9.37 8.50 -5.93
N ILE A 58 -9.70 9.70 -6.43
CA ILE A 58 -10.82 9.94 -7.35
C ILE A 58 -10.32 10.74 -8.56
N ASP A 59 -10.55 10.24 -9.78
CA ASP A 59 -10.27 10.95 -11.03
C ASP A 59 -11.57 11.23 -11.79
N GLY A 60 -11.85 12.51 -12.07
CA GLY A 60 -13.04 12.91 -12.83
C GLY A 60 -14.37 12.49 -12.20
N GLY A 61 -14.39 12.29 -10.88
CA GLY A 61 -15.57 11.86 -10.12
C GLY A 61 -15.77 10.34 -10.03
N THR A 62 -14.82 9.54 -10.53
CA THR A 62 -14.83 8.07 -10.36
C THR A 62 -13.73 7.67 -9.38
N GLU A 63 -14.07 6.85 -8.39
CA GLU A 63 -13.08 6.25 -7.49
C GLU A 63 -12.14 5.35 -8.31
N VAL A 64 -10.85 5.64 -8.20
CA VAL A 64 -9.77 4.91 -8.84
C VAL A 64 -9.31 3.77 -7.92
N THR A 65 -9.09 4.08 -6.63
CA THR A 65 -8.69 3.12 -5.62
C THR A 65 -8.87 3.70 -4.21
N THR A 66 -8.82 2.84 -3.20
CA THR A 66 -8.82 3.20 -1.79
C THR A 66 -7.66 2.51 -1.07
N VAL A 67 -6.87 3.29 -0.32
CA VAL A 67 -5.73 2.82 0.46
C VAL A 67 -5.97 3.07 1.94
N THR A 68 -5.78 2.06 2.78
CA THR A 68 -5.91 2.19 4.24
C THR A 68 -4.57 2.02 4.93
N GLU A 69 -4.21 2.94 5.83
CA GLU A 69 -3.02 2.88 6.69
C GLU A 69 -3.41 2.84 8.17
N SER A 70 -2.60 2.21 9.02
CA SER A 70 -2.99 1.95 10.42
C SER A 70 -1.87 2.11 11.46
N TRP A 71 -2.08 2.96 12.47
CA TRP A 71 -1.12 3.21 13.56
C TRP A 71 -1.69 2.79 14.92
N LEU A 72 -0.87 2.18 15.78
CA LEU A 72 -1.30 1.94 17.16
C LEU A 72 -1.30 3.21 17.99
N LEU A 73 -2.29 3.29 18.89
CA LEU A 73 -2.42 4.35 19.86
C LEU A 73 -2.11 3.85 21.28
N ASP A 74 -1.58 4.77 22.08
CA ASP A 74 -1.59 4.70 23.54
C ASP A 74 -2.40 5.90 24.05
N GLY A 75 -3.69 5.66 24.31
CA GLY A 75 -4.65 6.73 24.56
C GLY A 75 -4.85 7.63 23.33
N ASP A 76 -4.52 8.92 23.46
CA ASP A 76 -4.67 9.95 22.43
C ASP A 76 -3.37 10.24 21.66
N ARG A 77 -2.41 9.32 21.73
CA ARG A 77 -1.07 9.48 21.14
C ARG A 77 -0.71 8.29 20.29
N LEU A 78 0.07 8.52 19.25
CA LEU A 78 0.74 7.43 18.55
C LEU A 78 1.64 6.69 19.52
N ARG A 79 1.49 5.37 19.59
CA ARG A 79 2.27 4.52 20.49
C ARG A 79 3.76 4.62 20.21
N HIS A 80 4.12 4.64 18.93
CA HIS A 80 5.52 4.59 18.50
C HIS A 80 6.28 5.90 18.73
N THR A 81 5.68 7.04 18.37
CA THR A 81 6.35 8.35 18.44
C THR A 81 5.98 9.16 19.69
N GLY A 82 4.91 8.77 20.39
CA GLY A 82 4.29 9.57 21.45
C GLY A 82 3.61 10.84 20.93
N GLU A 83 3.53 11.04 19.61
CA GLU A 83 2.96 12.24 19.01
C GLU A 83 1.44 12.31 19.29
N PRO A 84 0.90 13.48 19.68
CA PRO A 84 -0.54 13.65 19.85
C PRO A 84 -1.31 13.38 18.55
N LEU A 85 -2.39 12.60 18.64
CA LEU A 85 -3.18 12.13 17.51
C LEU A 85 -3.59 13.26 16.55
N ALA A 86 -4.15 14.36 17.08
CA ALA A 86 -4.59 15.48 16.25
C ALA A 86 -3.44 16.17 15.50
N ARG A 87 -2.25 16.22 16.11
CA ARG A 87 -1.06 16.79 15.48
C ARG A 87 -0.56 15.87 14.37
N PHE A 88 -0.49 14.56 14.65
CA PHE A 88 -0.11 13.55 13.68
C PHE A 88 -1.02 13.59 12.45
N CYS A 89 -2.35 13.50 12.63
CA CYS A 89 -3.30 13.45 11.51
C CYS A 89 -3.14 14.67 10.59
N ARG A 90 -2.99 15.87 11.18
CA ARG A 90 -2.77 17.10 10.42
C ARG A 90 -1.45 17.09 9.67
N ASN A 91 -0.36 16.67 10.31
CA ASN A 91 0.96 16.63 9.65
C ASN A 91 0.97 15.59 8.51
N HIS A 92 0.43 14.40 8.77
CA HIS A 92 0.27 13.34 7.78
C HIS A 92 -0.49 13.81 6.54
N HIS A 93 -1.60 14.56 6.73
CA HIS A 93 -2.36 15.10 5.61
C HIS A 93 -1.52 16.04 4.73
N PHE A 94 -0.72 16.93 5.34
CA PHE A 94 0.02 17.95 4.59
C PHE A 94 1.46 17.54 4.21
N GLU A 95 1.88 16.30 4.46
CA GLU A 95 3.27 15.88 4.28
C GLU A 95 3.70 15.91 2.79
N ALA A 96 2.88 15.34 1.90
CA ALA A 96 3.26 15.17 0.49
C ALA A 96 2.05 15.22 -0.49
N PRO A 97 1.28 16.32 -0.54
CA PRO A 97 0.08 16.43 -1.38
C PRO A 97 0.35 16.19 -2.88
N ALA A 98 1.51 16.62 -3.39
CA ALA A 98 1.89 16.41 -4.79
C ALA A 98 2.11 14.93 -5.14
N THR A 99 2.64 14.15 -4.18
CA THR A 99 2.80 12.71 -4.35
C THR A 99 1.44 12.00 -4.36
N ASP A 100 0.51 12.40 -3.50
CA ASP A 100 -0.86 11.88 -3.47
C ASP A 100 -1.61 12.16 -4.79
N VAL A 101 -1.57 13.40 -5.27
CA VAL A 101 -2.22 13.77 -6.54
C VAL A 101 -1.60 13.05 -7.72
N ARG A 102 -0.26 12.94 -7.78
CA ARG A 102 0.42 12.17 -8.83
C ARG A 102 0.00 10.71 -8.81
N PHE A 103 -0.02 10.09 -7.63
CA PHE A 103 -0.48 8.70 -7.48
C PHE A 103 -1.90 8.52 -8.01
N CYS A 104 -2.82 9.44 -7.71
CA CYS A 104 -4.18 9.44 -8.26
C CYS A 104 -4.19 9.44 -9.80
N LEU A 105 -3.45 10.36 -10.41
CA LEU A 105 -3.42 10.54 -11.87
C LEU A 105 -2.74 9.37 -12.60
N ASP A 106 -1.65 8.86 -12.04
CA ASP A 106 -0.89 7.73 -12.60
C ASP A 106 -1.73 6.45 -12.54
N THR A 107 -2.38 6.17 -11.40
CA THR A 107 -3.25 5.00 -11.23
C THR A 107 -4.45 5.07 -12.19
N ALA A 108 -5.06 6.25 -12.36
CA ALA A 108 -6.14 6.45 -13.32
C ALA A 108 -5.69 6.22 -14.77
N ALA A 109 -4.44 6.57 -15.12
CA ALA A 109 -3.88 6.29 -16.43
C ALA A 109 -3.63 4.77 -16.62
N GLU A 110 -3.06 4.08 -15.62
CA GLU A 110 -2.83 2.64 -15.66
C GLU A 110 -4.13 1.82 -15.75
N ALA A 111 -5.23 2.32 -15.18
CA ALA A 111 -6.55 1.68 -15.28
C ALA A 111 -7.09 1.58 -16.72
N THR A 112 -6.53 2.35 -17.67
CA THR A 112 -6.91 2.27 -19.09
C THR A 112 -6.22 1.14 -19.86
N ASP A 113 -5.20 0.48 -19.29
CA ASP A 113 -4.65 -0.75 -19.84
C ASP A 113 -5.65 -1.90 -19.63
N PRO A 114 -5.95 -2.70 -20.68
CA PRO A 114 -6.94 -3.77 -20.56
C PRO A 114 -6.47 -4.80 -19.53
N LEU A 115 -7.26 -4.96 -18.47
CA LEU A 115 -7.18 -6.13 -17.61
C LEU A 115 -7.50 -7.40 -18.41
N PRO A 116 -7.02 -8.59 -17.97
CA PRO A 116 -7.64 -9.84 -18.40
C PRO A 116 -9.17 -9.72 -18.21
N GLU A 117 -9.98 -10.33 -19.07
CA GLU A 117 -11.46 -10.27 -18.99
C GLU A 117 -12.05 -10.92 -17.70
N THR A 118 -11.20 -11.29 -16.74
CA THR A 118 -11.53 -11.98 -15.50
C THR A 118 -11.26 -11.07 -14.31
N ASP A 119 -12.17 -11.07 -13.35
CA ASP A 119 -12.03 -10.33 -12.09
C ASP A 119 -10.76 -10.76 -11.34
N VAL A 120 -10.13 -9.82 -10.63
CA VAL A 120 -8.95 -10.09 -9.80
C VAL A 120 -9.39 -10.68 -8.47
N GLU A 121 -8.92 -11.89 -8.16
CA GLU A 121 -9.07 -12.52 -6.86
C GLU A 121 -7.83 -12.30 -6.01
N SER A 122 -8.00 -11.74 -4.82
CA SER A 122 -6.91 -11.42 -3.89
C SER A 122 -7.06 -12.16 -2.56
N THR A 123 -5.95 -12.68 -2.04
CA THR A 123 -5.90 -13.37 -0.74
C THR A 123 -4.71 -12.89 0.07
N PHE A 124 -4.90 -12.68 1.38
CA PHE A 124 -3.82 -12.37 2.32
C PHE A 124 -4.02 -13.15 3.62
N GLN A 125 -2.99 -13.88 4.05
CA GLN A 125 -3.08 -14.74 5.23
C GLN A 125 -1.74 -14.88 5.95
N PRO A 126 -1.75 -15.30 7.23
CA PRO A 126 -0.56 -15.82 7.89
C PRO A 126 0.02 -17.00 7.12
N ALA A 127 1.35 -17.10 7.10
CA ALA A 127 2.06 -18.17 6.43
C ALA A 127 1.70 -19.52 7.04
N THR A 128 1.32 -20.47 6.18
CA THR A 128 0.88 -21.82 6.60
C THR A 128 2.05 -22.75 6.91
N ALA A 129 3.25 -22.42 6.41
CA ALA A 129 4.48 -23.15 6.65
C ALA A 129 5.56 -22.21 7.21
N VAL A 130 6.37 -22.75 8.14
CA VAL A 130 7.51 -22.04 8.70
C VAL A 130 8.70 -22.21 7.75
N THR A 131 8.91 -21.21 6.90
CA THR A 131 10.09 -21.09 6.04
C THR A 131 11.02 -20.03 6.62
N VAL A 132 12.30 -20.35 6.79
CA VAL A 132 13.32 -19.38 7.24
C VAL A 132 14.40 -19.25 6.19
N GLU A 133 14.64 -18.02 5.74
CA GLU A 133 15.62 -17.67 4.74
C GLU A 133 16.49 -16.54 5.26
N GLU A 134 17.81 -16.74 5.29
CA GLU A 134 18.77 -15.71 5.71
C GLU A 134 18.44 -15.10 7.09
N GLY A 135 17.95 -15.94 8.02
CA GLY A 135 17.55 -15.51 9.36
C GLY A 135 16.16 -14.86 9.43
N ALA A 136 15.51 -14.59 8.30
CA ALA A 136 14.15 -14.05 8.25
C ALA A 136 13.12 -15.18 8.14
N ALA A 137 12.12 -15.20 9.02
CA ALA A 137 11.03 -16.17 8.98
C ALA A 137 9.85 -15.64 8.15
N LEU A 138 9.31 -16.46 7.25
CA LEU A 138 8.08 -16.16 6.52
C LEU A 138 6.92 -16.07 7.54
N ARG A 139 6.24 -14.91 7.57
CA ARG A 139 5.14 -14.65 8.50
C ARG A 139 3.79 -14.53 7.80
N TYR A 140 3.77 -13.92 6.60
CA TYR A 140 2.55 -13.72 5.83
C TYR A 140 2.78 -14.03 4.36
N GLU A 141 1.71 -14.39 3.68
CA GLU A 141 1.66 -14.63 2.25
C GLU A 141 0.37 -14.06 1.66
N GLY A 142 0.42 -13.67 0.40
CA GLY A 142 -0.76 -13.27 -0.33
C GLY A 142 -0.63 -13.55 -1.81
N THR A 143 -1.76 -13.61 -2.50
CA THR A 143 -1.81 -13.91 -3.93
C THR A 143 -2.90 -13.09 -4.61
N HIS A 144 -2.57 -12.53 -5.77
CA HIS A 144 -3.51 -11.95 -6.73
C HIS A 144 -3.57 -12.83 -7.98
N CYS A 145 -4.76 -13.20 -8.43
CA CYS A 145 -4.98 -14.05 -9.60
C CYS A 145 -6.01 -13.42 -10.55
N ALA A 146 -5.74 -13.47 -11.85
CA ALA A 146 -6.73 -13.18 -12.89
C ALA A 146 -6.32 -13.85 -14.20
N GLY A 147 -7.15 -14.78 -14.70
CA GLY A 147 -6.81 -15.58 -15.87
C GLY A 147 -5.52 -16.40 -15.66
N GLU A 148 -4.53 -16.21 -16.54
CA GLU A 148 -3.21 -16.84 -16.42
C GLU A 148 -2.24 -16.04 -15.53
N ALA A 149 -2.55 -14.79 -15.19
CA ALA A 149 -1.69 -13.99 -14.33
C ALA A 149 -1.84 -14.41 -12.86
N ARG A 150 -0.71 -14.61 -12.19
CA ARG A 150 -0.64 -14.87 -10.76
C ARG A 150 0.54 -14.14 -10.13
N VAL A 151 0.26 -13.35 -9.10
CA VAL A 151 1.26 -12.58 -8.35
C VAL A 151 1.27 -13.07 -6.90
N GLU A 152 2.39 -13.61 -6.46
CA GLU A 152 2.57 -14.07 -5.07
C GLU A 152 3.42 -13.07 -4.31
N ARG A 153 2.99 -12.69 -3.10
CA ARG A 153 3.75 -11.81 -2.21
C ARG A 153 4.05 -12.52 -0.90
N SER A 154 5.32 -12.64 -0.55
CA SER A 154 5.83 -13.29 0.66
C SER A 154 6.48 -12.26 1.58
N PHE A 155 6.13 -12.30 2.87
CA PHE A 155 6.57 -11.34 3.88
C PHE A 155 7.42 -12.03 4.95
N PHE A 156 8.73 -11.82 4.90
CA PHE A 156 9.70 -12.41 5.82
C PHE A 156 10.12 -11.38 6.88
N VAL A 157 10.03 -11.76 8.15
CA VAL A 157 10.42 -10.93 9.29
C VAL A 157 11.68 -11.50 9.92
N ASN A 158 12.72 -10.67 9.98
CA ASN A 158 13.95 -10.96 10.72
C ASN A 158 13.96 -10.11 11.99
N ASP A 159 13.68 -10.75 13.12
CA ASP A 159 13.66 -10.10 14.43
C ASP A 159 15.07 -9.73 14.92
N THR A 160 16.13 -10.37 14.40
CA THR A 160 17.52 -10.11 14.81
C THR A 160 18.09 -8.88 14.13
N ASP A 161 17.86 -8.76 12.82
CA ASP A 161 18.30 -7.62 12.01
C ASP A 161 17.25 -6.50 11.94
N ALA A 162 16.16 -6.63 12.72
CA ALA A 162 15.02 -5.73 12.76
C ALA A 162 14.58 -5.31 11.34
N CYS A 163 14.25 -6.31 10.50
CA CYS A 163 13.98 -6.08 9.08
C CYS A 163 12.80 -6.90 8.58
N LEU A 164 11.91 -6.23 7.83
CA LEU A 164 10.87 -6.85 7.03
C LEU A 164 11.30 -6.88 5.56
N ARG A 165 11.26 -8.07 4.98
CA ARG A 165 11.56 -8.33 3.58
C ARG A 165 10.30 -8.79 2.85
N VAL A 166 9.97 -8.07 1.79
CA VAL A 166 8.80 -8.35 0.95
C VAL A 166 9.27 -8.82 -0.41
N ARG A 167 8.94 -10.06 -0.76
CA ARG A 167 9.24 -10.64 -2.08
C ARG A 167 7.95 -10.76 -2.86
N THR A 168 7.91 -10.18 -4.06
CA THR A 168 6.80 -10.32 -5.01
C THR A 168 7.27 -11.18 -6.18
N THR A 169 6.57 -12.25 -6.50
CA THR A 169 6.91 -13.17 -7.59
C THR A 169 5.78 -13.19 -8.59
N TYR A 170 6.11 -13.10 -9.87
CA TYR A 170 5.14 -13.01 -10.96
C TYR A 170 5.12 -14.32 -11.77
N PHE A 171 3.92 -14.75 -12.14
CA PHE A 171 3.70 -15.98 -12.90
C PHE A 171 2.70 -15.77 -14.04
N TRP A 172 2.94 -16.43 -15.17
CA TRP A 172 1.98 -16.56 -16.27
C TRP A 172 1.73 -18.05 -16.53
N GLY A 173 0.51 -18.51 -16.23
CA GLY A 173 0.23 -19.93 -16.10
C GLY A 173 1.12 -20.56 -15.03
N ASP A 174 1.86 -21.62 -15.40
CA ASP A 174 2.82 -22.28 -14.53
C ASP A 174 4.25 -21.70 -14.63
N GLU A 175 4.48 -20.74 -15.53
CA GLU A 175 5.81 -20.15 -15.77
C GLU A 175 6.10 -19.02 -14.79
N ARG A 176 7.26 -19.06 -14.12
CA ARG A 176 7.75 -17.96 -13.28
C ARG A 176 8.43 -16.91 -14.15
N LEU A 177 7.87 -15.70 -14.18
CA LEU A 177 8.38 -14.57 -14.96
C LEU A 177 9.52 -13.83 -14.26
N GLY A 178 9.57 -13.86 -12.93
CA GLY A 178 10.59 -13.18 -12.15
C GLY A 178 10.12 -12.82 -10.73
N SER A 179 10.95 -12.08 -9.99
CA SER A 179 10.59 -11.57 -8.66
C SER A 179 11.27 -10.25 -8.31
N LEU A 180 10.59 -9.43 -7.52
CA LEU A 180 11.07 -8.18 -6.93
C LEU A 180 11.21 -8.33 -5.42
N GLU A 181 12.26 -7.78 -4.83
CA GLU A 181 12.47 -7.77 -3.38
C GLU A 181 12.56 -6.33 -2.83
N ARG A 182 11.85 -6.06 -1.74
CA ARG A 182 11.91 -4.77 -1.01
C ARG A 182 12.21 -5.03 0.46
N ARG A 183 12.99 -4.13 1.09
CA ARG A 183 13.31 -4.18 2.52
C ARG A 183 12.74 -2.98 3.26
N ARG A 184 12.36 -3.18 4.51
CA ARG A 184 11.90 -2.17 5.45
C ARG A 184 12.53 -2.42 6.81
N GLU A 185 13.01 -1.35 7.43
CA GLU A 185 13.49 -1.40 8.80
C GLU A 185 12.32 -1.57 9.76
N LEU A 186 12.54 -2.36 10.80
CA LEU A 186 11.63 -2.57 11.91
C LEU A 186 12.20 -1.93 13.17
N LEU A 187 11.29 -1.64 14.08
CA LEU A 187 11.59 -1.19 15.43
C LEU A 187 11.64 -2.41 16.37
N GLU A 188 12.30 -2.26 17.52
CA GLU A 188 12.53 -3.35 18.48
C GLU A 188 11.23 -4.02 18.98
N ASP A 189 10.11 -3.32 18.89
CA ASP A 189 8.79 -3.75 19.33
C ASP A 189 7.89 -4.29 18.20
N GLY A 190 8.42 -4.49 16.98
CA GLY A 190 7.72 -5.16 15.89
C GLY A 190 6.84 -4.25 15.03
N PHE A 191 7.31 -3.02 14.80
CA PHE A 191 6.65 -1.99 13.96
C PHE A 191 7.54 -1.62 12.79
N VAL A 192 6.95 -1.22 11.66
CA VAL A 192 7.73 -0.76 10.52
C VAL A 192 8.22 0.66 10.79
N ALA A 193 9.54 0.89 10.81
CA ALA A 193 10.12 2.16 11.21
C ALA A 193 9.67 3.34 10.33
N ALA A 194 9.53 3.09 9.02
CA ALA A 194 9.15 4.12 8.05
C ALA A 194 7.70 4.60 8.22
N THR A 195 6.81 3.74 8.73
CA THR A 195 5.38 4.05 8.79
C THR A 195 4.84 4.04 10.21
N GLY A 196 5.48 3.43 11.19
CA GLY A 196 4.96 3.23 12.54
C GLY A 196 3.79 2.24 12.63
N GLU A 197 3.47 1.55 11.54
CA GLU A 197 2.40 0.56 11.48
C GLU A 197 2.87 -0.78 12.10
N PRO A 198 1.97 -1.56 12.73
CA PRO A 198 2.23 -2.96 13.04
C PRO A 198 2.64 -3.72 11.78
N VAL A 199 3.58 -4.67 11.92
CA VAL A 199 4.04 -5.47 10.78
C VAL A 199 2.90 -6.11 10.00
N GLU A 200 1.88 -6.68 10.67
CA GLU A 200 0.74 -7.28 9.97
C GLU A 200 -0.03 -6.26 9.12
N ALA A 201 -0.36 -5.11 9.70
CA ALA A 201 -1.12 -4.05 9.03
C ALA A 201 -0.36 -3.53 7.80
N PHE A 202 0.94 -3.27 7.95
CA PHE A 202 1.81 -2.89 6.84
C PHE A 202 1.86 -3.97 5.75
N CYS A 203 2.00 -5.24 6.11
CA CYS A 203 2.03 -6.34 5.13
C CYS A 203 0.71 -6.44 4.36
N ARG A 204 -0.42 -6.38 5.06
CA ARG A 204 -1.76 -6.44 4.47
C ARG A 204 -1.98 -5.28 3.50
N ARG A 205 -1.67 -4.05 3.93
CA ARG A 205 -1.76 -2.86 3.09
C ARG A 205 -0.86 -2.94 1.86
N THR A 206 0.40 -3.31 2.06
CA THR A 206 1.37 -3.49 0.96
C THR A 206 0.90 -4.56 -0.04
N HIS A 207 0.17 -5.57 0.43
CA HIS A 207 -0.42 -6.57 -0.46
C HIS A 207 -1.60 -6.02 -1.26
N LEU A 208 -2.49 -5.24 -0.62
CA LEU A 208 -3.79 -4.83 -1.17
C LEU A 208 -3.83 -3.43 -1.81
N VAL A 209 -2.71 -2.70 -1.85
CA VAL A 209 -2.68 -1.30 -2.33
C VAL A 209 -3.19 -1.13 -3.77
N ASP A 210 -2.94 -2.09 -4.67
CA ASP A 210 -3.51 -2.16 -6.02
C ASP A 210 -3.30 -3.57 -6.67
N PRO A 211 -4.19 -4.54 -6.40
CA PRO A 211 -4.10 -5.87 -7.01
C PRO A 211 -4.20 -5.87 -8.54
N GLU A 212 -4.94 -4.91 -9.10
CA GLU A 212 -5.15 -4.82 -10.54
C GLU A 212 -3.88 -4.37 -11.26
N SER A 213 -3.15 -3.39 -10.74
CA SER A 213 -1.86 -2.99 -11.30
C SER A 213 -0.82 -4.12 -11.23
N ASP A 214 -0.79 -4.88 -10.12
CA ASP A 214 0.04 -6.10 -10.00
C ASP A 214 -0.29 -7.11 -11.13
N VAL A 215 -1.58 -7.37 -11.39
CA VAL A 215 -2.05 -8.26 -12.46
C VAL A 215 -1.73 -7.71 -13.85
N ARG A 216 -1.98 -6.41 -14.12
CA ARG A 216 -1.65 -5.78 -15.42
C ARG A 216 -0.16 -5.89 -15.69
N TYR A 217 0.69 -5.62 -14.70
CA TYR A 217 2.13 -5.76 -14.82
C TYR A 217 2.52 -7.21 -15.16
N CYS A 218 1.95 -8.18 -14.45
CA CYS A 218 2.17 -9.60 -14.71
C CYS A 218 1.75 -10.00 -16.13
N ALA A 219 0.60 -9.51 -16.61
CA ALA A 219 0.10 -9.78 -17.96
C ALA A 219 0.99 -9.17 -19.05
N ARG A 220 1.53 -7.97 -18.82
CA ARG A 220 2.52 -7.36 -19.73
C ARG A 220 3.77 -8.22 -19.84
N LEU A 221 4.27 -8.76 -18.73
CA LEU A 221 5.45 -9.63 -18.75
C LEU A 221 5.17 -10.95 -19.51
N GLY A 222 4.03 -11.59 -19.25
CA GLY A 222 3.67 -12.86 -19.90
C GLY A 222 3.36 -12.72 -21.40
N THR A 223 2.72 -11.63 -21.82
CA THR A 223 2.36 -11.40 -23.24
C THR A 223 3.50 -10.84 -24.09
N ALA A 224 4.49 -10.16 -23.47
CA ALA A 224 5.64 -9.64 -24.18
C ALA A 224 6.61 -10.72 -24.68
N GLY A 225 6.49 -11.97 -24.20
CA GLY A 225 7.36 -13.08 -24.58
C GLY A 225 8.80 -12.83 -24.15
N THR A 226 9.16 -13.25 -22.94
CA THR A 226 10.57 -13.27 -22.55
C THR A 226 11.27 -14.38 -23.34
N GLU A 227 12.09 -14.03 -24.35
CA GLU A 227 13.12 -14.95 -24.81
C GLU A 227 13.99 -15.33 -23.60
N PRO A 228 14.37 -16.61 -23.43
CA PRO A 228 15.06 -17.06 -22.23
C PRO A 228 16.46 -16.44 -22.20
N ASP A 229 16.70 -15.48 -21.31
CA ASP A 229 18.06 -15.09 -20.92
C ASP A 229 18.51 -16.01 -19.78
N ASP A 230 19.45 -16.89 -20.12
CA ASP A 230 20.07 -17.85 -19.22
C ASP A 230 20.66 -17.15 -17.98
N GLY A 231 19.98 -17.25 -16.85
CA GLY A 231 20.62 -17.33 -15.54
C GLY A 231 21.35 -16.09 -15.04
N ARG A 232 20.74 -14.91 -15.13
CA ARG A 232 21.12 -13.78 -14.26
C ARG A 232 19.94 -13.37 -13.40
N ASP A 233 20.12 -13.47 -12.09
CA ASP A 233 19.35 -12.71 -11.11
C ASP A 233 19.43 -11.24 -11.53
N ALA A 234 18.40 -10.75 -12.21
CA ALA A 234 18.20 -9.33 -12.37
C ALA A 234 17.63 -8.80 -11.05
N GLU A 235 18.49 -8.18 -10.25
CA GLU A 235 18.02 -7.18 -9.28
C GLU A 235 17.34 -6.07 -10.09
N LEU A 236 16.01 -6.02 -10.02
CA LEU A 236 15.15 -4.95 -10.52
C LEU A 236 14.73 -4.04 -9.37
#